data_AF-A0A3G3K546-F1
#
_entry.id   AF-A0A3G3K546-F1
#
_cell.length_a   1.000
_cell.length_b   1.000
_cell.length_c   1.000
_cell.angle_alpha   90.00
_cell.angle_beta   90.00
_cell.angle_gamma   90.00
#
_symmetry.space_group_name_H-M   'P 1'
#
loop_
_entity.id
_entity.type
_entity.pdbx_description
1 polymer ?
#
loop_
_entity_poly.entity_id
_entity_poly.type
_entity_poly.pdbx_seq_one_letter_code
_entity_poly.pdbx_strand_id
1 'polypeptide(L)'
;MKKKAAEVHSLLAALIAKREQEIVEIEQMVERYERRLRKEEQAYRSLSPLRRMLSGKKPDHHLAVEYIHYVKKPMEKVRLLREEVGRYYAMLSGSIPADLPDTLV
;
A
#
# COMPACT_ATOMS: atom_id res chain seq x y z
N MET A 1 23.55 -18.92 24.76
CA MET A 1 22.96 -17.59 24.52
C MET A 1 23.06 -17.12 23.06
N LYS A 2 24.14 -17.40 22.32
CA LYS A 2 24.31 -16.94 20.91
C LYS A 2 23.25 -17.44 19.90
N LYS A 3 22.74 -18.67 20.05
CA LYS A 3 21.73 -19.25 19.13
C LYS A 3 20.38 -18.51 19.15
N LYS A 4 19.89 -18.15 20.35
CA LYS A 4 18.62 -17.42 20.52
C LYS A 4 18.65 -16.03 19.86
N ALA A 5 19.77 -15.32 19.95
CA ALA A 5 19.93 -14.01 19.30
C ALA A 5 19.91 -14.11 17.77
N ALA A 6 20.55 -15.14 17.21
CA ALA A 6 20.53 -15.39 15.77
C ALA A 6 19.13 -15.76 15.25
N GLU A 7 18.37 -16.55 16.03
CA GLU A 7 16.97 -16.90 15.70
C GLU A 7 16.05 -15.67 15.68
N VAL A 8 16.16 -14.79 16.69
CA VAL A 8 15.39 -13.53 16.74
C VAL A 8 15.73 -12.62 15.56
N HIS A 9 17.01 -12.49 15.23
CA HIS A 9 17.45 -11.66 14.11
C HIS A 9 16.94 -12.22 12.76
N SER A 10 16.98 -13.53 12.57
CA SER A 10 16.43 -14.18 11.37
C SER A 10 14.92 -14.00 11.25
N LEU A 11 14.20 -14.06 12.37
CA LEU A 11 12.75 -13.85 12.41
C LEU A 11 12.40 -12.40 12.02
N LEU A 12 13.06 -11.41 12.62
CA LEU A 12 12.84 -9.99 12.30
C LEU A 12 13.13 -9.69 10.82
N ALA A 13 14.20 -10.25 10.27
CA ALA A 13 14.51 -10.10 8.84
C ALA A 13 13.41 -10.68 7.94
N ALA A 14 12.86 -11.84 8.29
CA ALA A 14 11.74 -12.44 7.55
C ALA A 14 10.46 -11.60 7.65
N LEU A 15 10.17 -11.02 8.82
CA LEU A 15 9.03 -10.12 9.02
C LEU A 15 9.17 -8.84 8.20
N ILE A 16 10.35 -8.22 8.20
CA ILE A 16 10.65 -7.04 7.38
C ILE A 16 10.39 -7.36 5.91
N ALA A 17 11.00 -8.43 5.38
CA ALA A 17 10.86 -8.80 3.97
C ALA A 17 9.39 -9.05 3.59
N LYS A 18 8.61 -9.69 4.47
CA LYS A 18 7.18 -9.93 4.25
C LYS A 18 6.39 -8.61 4.18
N ARG A 19 6.68 -7.66 5.07
CA ARG A 19 5.99 -6.37 5.10
C ARG A 19 6.36 -5.47 3.94
N GLU A 20 7.63 -5.48 3.52
CA GLU A 20 8.08 -4.78 2.31
C GLU A 20 7.42 -5.33 1.06
N GLN A 21 7.31 -6.65 0.94
CA GLN A 21 6.58 -7.30 -0.16
C GLN A 21 5.10 -6.88 -0.16
N GLU A 22 4.45 -6.84 1.01
CA GLU A 22 3.06 -6.39 1.14
C GLU A 22 2.89 -4.91 0.72
N ILE A 23 3.85 -4.05 1.05
CA ILE A 23 3.88 -2.65 0.59
C ILE A 23 3.92 -2.58 -0.94
N VAL A 24 4.85 -3.31 -1.57
CA VAL A 24 5.02 -3.32 -3.03
C VAL A 24 3.75 -3.81 -3.73
N GLU A 25 3.10 -4.85 -3.20
CA GLU A 25 1.86 -5.38 -3.78
C GLU A 25 0.72 -4.35 -3.75
N ILE A 26 0.59 -3.62 -2.64
CA ILE A 26 -0.42 -2.56 -2.51
C ILE A 26 -0.11 -1.41 -3.48
N GLU A 27 1.15 -0.97 -3.54
CA GLU A 27 1.56 0.12 -4.44
C GLU A 27 1.30 -0.24 -5.91
N GLN A 28 1.62 -1.47 -6.33
CA GLN A 28 1.31 -1.95 -7.68
C GLN A 28 -0.19 -2.02 -7.96
N MET A 29 -1.01 -2.39 -6.97
CA MET A 29 -2.47 -2.39 -7.10
C MET A 29 -3.01 -0.96 -7.33
N VAL A 30 -2.53 0.00 -6.54
CA VAL A 30 -2.86 1.42 -6.68
C VAL A 30 -2.44 1.94 -8.06
N GLU A 31 -1.21 1.66 -8.48
CA GLU A 31 -0.68 2.11 -9.77
C GLU A 31 -1.53 1.57 -10.95
N ARG A 32 -1.96 0.31 -10.89
CA ARG A 32 -2.86 -0.29 -11.90
C ARG A 32 -4.22 0.41 -11.92
N TYR A 33 -4.77 0.80 -10.78
CA TYR A 33 -6.01 1.57 -10.71
C TYR A 33 -5.85 2.95 -11.35
N GLU A 34 -4.85 3.72 -10.94
CA GLU A 34 -4.61 5.06 -11.48
C GLU A 34 -4.27 5.05 -12.98
N ARG A 35 -3.56 4.03 -13.45
CA ARG A 35 -3.28 3.84 -14.87
C ARG A 35 -4.56 3.62 -15.68
N ARG A 36 -5.52 2.85 -15.17
CA ARG A 36 -6.84 2.69 -15.80
C ARG A 36 -7.59 4.01 -15.82
N LEU A 37 -7.63 4.71 -14.69
CA LEU A 37 -8.32 6.01 -14.58
C LEU A 37 -7.77 7.03 -15.57
N ARG A 38 -6.44 7.16 -15.68
CA ARG A 38 -5.80 8.04 -16.67
C ARG A 38 -6.16 7.69 -18.12
N LYS A 39 -6.25 6.41 -18.45
CA LYS A 39 -6.66 5.96 -19.79
C LYS A 39 -8.11 6.32 -20.09
N GLU A 40 -9.00 6.16 -19.11
CA GLU A 40 -10.41 6.55 -19.23
C GLU A 40 -10.56 8.06 -19.43
N GLU A 41 -9.83 8.87 -18.65
CA GLU A 41 -9.81 10.32 -18.81
C GLU A 41 -9.25 10.76 -20.17
N GLN A 42 -8.16 10.14 -20.63
CA GLN A 42 -7.58 10.42 -21.96
C GLN A 42 -8.55 10.07 -23.08
N ALA A 43 -9.22 8.92 -23.00
CA ALA A 43 -10.24 8.51 -23.96
C ALA A 43 -11.42 9.49 -23.96
N TYR A 44 -11.88 9.94 -22.80
CA TYR A 44 -12.95 10.94 -22.71
C TYR A 44 -12.55 12.30 -23.28
N ARG A 45 -11.30 12.73 -23.06
CA ARG A 45 -10.75 13.96 -23.61
C ARG A 45 -10.56 13.89 -25.13
N SER A 46 -10.27 12.73 -25.71
CA SER A 46 -10.12 12.56 -27.16
C SER A 46 -11.46 12.48 -27.91
N LEU A 47 -12.58 12.26 -27.21
CA LEU A 47 -13.91 12.32 -27.82
C LEU A 47 -14.27 13.74 -28.29
N SER A 48 -14.97 13.81 -29.43
CA SER A 48 -15.56 15.05 -29.93
C SER A 48 -16.65 15.57 -28.96
N PRO A 49 -16.94 16.89 -28.95
CA PRO A 49 -17.92 17.48 -28.04
C PRO A 49 -19.30 16.82 -28.09
N LEU A 50 -19.76 16.45 -29.29
CA LEU A 50 -21.04 15.76 -29.48
C LEU A 50 -21.03 14.35 -28.85
N ARG A 51 -19.97 13.56 -29.06
CA ARG A 51 -19.84 12.23 -28.46
C ARG A 51 -19.68 12.29 -26.94
N ARG A 52 -19.02 13.34 -26.43
CA ARG A 52 -18.83 13.60 -25.01
C ARG A 52 -20.13 13.93 -24.29
N MET A 53 -21.03 14.66 -24.96
CA MET A 53 -22.37 14.97 -24.45
C MET A 53 -23.25 13.73 -24.36
N LEU A 54 -23.14 12.82 -25.33
CA LEU A 54 -23.91 11.57 -25.38
C LEU A 54 -23.36 10.47 -24.46
N SER A 55 -22.08 10.53 -24.08
CA SER A 55 -21.43 9.46 -23.30
C SER A 55 -21.75 9.46 -21.80
N GLY A 56 -22.57 10.39 -21.31
CA GLY A 56 -23.03 10.43 -19.91
C GLY A 56 -21.89 10.33 -18.89
N LYS A 57 -21.24 11.45 -18.55
CA LYS A 57 -20.17 11.47 -17.52
C LYS A 57 -20.69 10.81 -16.23
N LYS A 58 -19.98 9.79 -15.71
CA LYS A 58 -20.28 9.24 -14.37
C LYS A 58 -20.30 10.39 -13.35
N PRO A 59 -21.25 10.44 -12.40
CA PRO A 59 -21.31 11.50 -11.40
C PRO A 59 -20.01 11.56 -10.59
N ASP A 60 -19.48 12.77 -10.36
CA ASP A 60 -18.19 13.01 -9.70
C ASP A 60 -18.12 12.38 -8.28
N HIS A 61 -19.26 12.16 -7.62
CA HIS A 61 -19.30 11.56 -6.30
C HIS A 61 -18.90 10.07 -6.28
N HIS A 62 -19.24 9.29 -7.31
CA HIS A 62 -18.83 7.88 -7.37
C HIS A 62 -17.32 7.72 -7.55
N LEU A 63 -16.71 8.62 -8.31
CA LEU A 63 -15.27 8.64 -8.53
C LEU A 63 -14.50 8.90 -7.22
N ALA A 64 -14.98 9.80 -6.38
CA ALA A 64 -14.38 10.08 -5.09
C ALA A 64 -14.43 8.88 -4.12
N VAL A 65 -15.56 8.17 -4.09
CA VAL A 65 -15.71 6.97 -3.24
C VAL A 65 -14.79 5.85 -3.73
N GLU A 66 -14.74 5.62 -5.05
CA GLU A 66 -13.82 4.64 -5.65
C GLU A 66 -12.36 5.00 -5.31
N TYR A 67 -11.97 6.27 -5.44
CA TYR A 67 -10.61 6.72 -5.12
C TYR A 67 -10.26 6.50 -3.64
N ILE A 68 -11.18 6.77 -2.72
CA ILE A 68 -10.96 6.49 -1.30
C ILE A 68 -10.71 5.00 -1.07
N HIS A 69 -11.49 4.14 -1.72
CA HIS A 69 -11.40 2.70 -1.55
C HIS A 69 -10.15 2.08 -2.19
N TYR A 70 -9.82 2.49 -3.42
CA TYR A 70 -8.75 1.86 -4.21
C TYR A 70 -7.38 2.54 -4.06
N VAL A 71 -7.33 3.78 -3.55
CA VAL A 71 -6.08 4.54 -3.39
C VAL A 71 -5.87 4.92 -1.94
N LYS A 72 -6.78 5.70 -1.35
CA LYS A 72 -6.53 6.30 -0.03
C LYS A 72 -6.37 5.26 1.09
N LYS A 73 -7.34 4.35 1.25
CA LYS A 73 -7.27 3.30 2.29
C LYS A 73 -6.07 2.35 2.11
N PRO A 74 -5.76 1.87 0.89
CA PRO A 74 -4.55 1.07 0.67
C PRO A 74 -3.25 1.82 1.00
N MET A 75 -3.15 3.11 0.65
CA MET A 75 -1.97 3.92 0.98
C MET A 75 -1.86 4.22 2.47
N GLU A 76 -2.98 4.35 3.19
CA GLU A 76 -2.99 4.40 4.66
C GLU A 76 -2.42 3.11 5.27
N LYS A 77 -2.77 1.95 4.70
CA LYS A 77 -2.20 0.65 5.09
C LYS A 77 -0.69 0.61 4.83
N VAL A 78 -0.22 1.09 3.67
CA VAL A 78 1.22 1.21 3.36
C VAL A 78 1.95 2.05 4.40
N ARG A 79 1.36 3.18 4.83
CA ARG A 79 1.95 4.01 5.88
C ARG A 79 2.17 3.23 7.18
N LEU A 80 1.15 2.49 7.62
CA LEU A 80 1.24 1.67 8.85
C LEU A 80 2.27 0.53 8.71
N LEU A 81 2.33 -0.12 7.55
CA LEU A 81 3.33 -1.16 7.26
C LEU A 81 4.75 -0.59 7.27
N ARG A 82 4.97 0.62 6.73
CA ARG A 82 6.28 1.29 6.76
C ARG A 82 6.70 1.66 8.18
N GLU A 83 5.77 2.11 9.02
CA GLU A 83 6.02 2.35 10.44
C GLU A 83 6.38 1.06 11.17
N GLU A 84 5.72 -0.06 10.85
CA GLU A 84 6.03 -1.38 11.41
C GLU A 84 7.42 -1.88 11.01
N VAL A 85 7.77 -1.76 9.72
CA VAL A 85 9.12 -2.08 9.21
C VAL A 85 10.18 -1.23 9.91
N GLY A 86 9.92 0.07 10.09
CA GLY A 86 10.82 0.97 10.83
C GLY A 86 11.04 0.52 12.27
N ARG A 87 10.01 0.02 12.96
CA ARG A 87 10.14 -0.57 14.30
C ARG A 87 11.00 -1.83 14.29
N TYR A 88 10.83 -2.71 13.32
CA TYR A 88 11.65 -3.92 13.21
C TYR A 88 13.13 -3.60 12.95
N TYR A 89 13.42 -2.60 12.12
CA TYR A 89 14.80 -2.12 11.93
C TYR A 89 15.38 -1.52 13.22
N ALA A 90 14.58 -0.80 14.00
CA ALA A 90 15.00 -0.28 15.30
C ALA A 90 15.30 -1.40 16.32
N MET A 91 14.55 -2.50 16.29
CA MET A 91 14.82 -3.70 17.09
C MET A 91 16.10 -4.41 16.64
N LEU A 92 16.34 -4.52 15.33
CA LEU A 92 17.56 -5.10 14.78
C LEU A 92 18.82 -4.31 15.15
N SER A 93 18.74 -2.98 15.17
CA SER A 93 19.86 -2.12 15.57
C SER A 93 20.10 -2.08 17.08
N GLY A 94 19.25 -2.72 17.88
CA GLY A 94 19.32 -2.71 19.34
C GLY A 94 18.88 -1.39 19.99
N SER A 95 18.24 -0.50 19.23
CA SER A 95 17.78 0.81 19.71
C SER A 95 16.48 0.77 20.53
N ILE A 96 15.69 -0.31 20.38
CA ILE A 96 14.46 -0.58 21.12
C ILE A 96 14.52 -2.06 21.57
N PRO A 97 14.07 -2.40 22.80
CA PRO A 97 13.93 -3.80 23.19
C PRO A 97 13.04 -4.55 22.20
N ALA A 98 13.49 -5.73 21.79
CA ALA A 98 12.72 -6.60 20.91
C ALA A 98 11.56 -7.23 21.70
N ASP A 99 10.51 -6.45 21.95
CA ASP A 99 9.21 -7.00 22.34
C ASP A 99 8.56 -7.59 21.08
N LEU A 100 8.33 -8.90 21.12
CA LEU A 100 7.57 -9.59 20.08
C LEU A 100 6.15 -8.99 20.05
N PRO A 101 5.62 -8.60 18.88
CA PRO A 101 4.27 -8.06 18.82
C PRO A 101 3.25 -9.11 19.27
N ASP A 102 2.35 -8.72 20.19
CA ASP A 102 1.26 -9.55 20.77
C ASP A 102 0.31 -10.17 19.73
N THR A 103 0.41 -9.80 18.45
CA THR A 103 -0.39 -10.35 17.35
C THR A 103 -0.10 -11.82 17.00
N LEU A 104 0.66 -12.54 17.84
CA LEU A 104 0.98 -13.96 17.70
C LEU A 104 0.47 -14.83 18.88
N VAL A 105 -0.38 -14.29 19.76
CA VAL A 105 -1.13 -15.06 20.79
C VAL A 105 -2.56 -15.34 20.31
#